data_AF-A0A9X0YMA1-F1
#
_entry.id   AF-A0A9X0YMA1-F1
#
_cell.length_a   1.000
_cell.length_b   1.000
_cell.length_c   1.000
_cell.angle_alpha   90.00
_cell.angle_beta   90.00
_cell.angle_gamma   90.00
#
_symmetry.space_group_name_H-M   'P 1'
#
loop_
_entity.id
_entity.type
_entity.pdbx_description
1 polymer ?
#
loop_
_entity_poly.entity_id
_entity_poly.type
_entity_poly.pdbx_seq_one_letter_code
_entity_poly.pdbx_strand_id
1 'polypeptide(L)'
;MDWMVFLLGYFLFKNIIHVLPEFLYALVFGFLAGLFGAMGWKLMFTIHDNPPKLPKFPFYVQLVGAHIVFSETVAAMLQIV
;
A
#
# COMPACT_ATOMS: atom_id res chain seq x y z
N MET A 1 3.22 11.81 -8.50
CA MET A 1 2.02 11.26 -9.18
C MET A 1 1.49 10.02 -8.46
N ASP A 2 2.33 9.37 -7.66
CA ASP A 2 2.05 8.10 -6.99
C ASP A 2 0.91 8.19 -5.95
N TRP A 3 0.83 9.31 -5.23
CA TRP A 3 -0.26 9.58 -4.28
C TRP A 3 -1.64 9.60 -4.91
N MET A 4 -1.75 10.10 -6.15
CA MET A 4 -3.04 10.15 -6.86
C MET A 4 -3.48 8.77 -7.32
N VAL A 5 -2.52 7.93 -7.75
CA VAL A 5 -2.78 6.53 -8.12
C VAL A 5 -3.25 5.73 -6.89
N PHE A 6 -2.62 5.96 -5.74
CA PHE A 6 -3.03 5.33 -4.48
C PHE A 6 -4.45 5.72 -4.06
N LEU A 7 -4.79 7.03 -4.09
CA LEU A 7 -6.13 7.51 -3.78
C LEU A 7 -7.18 6.98 -4.76
N LEU A 8 -6.88 6.98 -6.07
CA LEU A 8 -7.77 6.41 -7.08
C LEU A 8 -8.03 4.92 -6.79
N GLY A 9 -6.97 4.16 -6.50
CA GLY A 9 -7.08 2.75 -6.11
C GLY A 9 -7.95 2.57 -4.86
N TYR A 10 -7.77 3.41 -3.84
CA TYR A 10 -8.55 3.37 -2.60
C TYR A 10 -10.04 3.60 -2.86
N PHE A 11 -10.40 4.58 -3.70
CA PHE A 11 -11.80 4.85 -4.03
C PHE A 11 -12.43 3.77 -4.91
N LEU A 12 -11.69 3.24 -5.90
CA LEU A 12 -12.17 2.14 -6.74
C LEU A 12 -12.42 0.87 -5.91
N PHE A 13 -11.50 0.55 -5.00
CA PHE A 13 -11.62 -0.63 -4.16
C PHE A 13 -12.76 -0.47 -3.13
N LYS A 14 -13.04 0.76 -2.69
CA LYS A 14 -14.16 1.09 -1.78
C LYS A 14 -15.51 0.96 -2.49
N ASN A 15 -15.58 1.35 -3.75
CA ASN A 15 -16.78 1.18 -4.57
C ASN A 15 -17.16 -0.30 -4.76
N ILE A 16 -16.18 -1.21 -4.72
CA ILE A 16 -16.41 -2.66 -4.83
C ILE A 16 -16.83 -3.25 -3.48
N ILE A 17 -16.27 -2.76 -2.36
CA ILE A 17 -16.44 -3.34 -1.03
C ILE A 17 -16.98 -2.30 -0.05
N HIS A 18 -18.32 -2.18 0.01
CA HIS A 18 -19.02 -1.22 0.87
C HIS A 18 -19.35 -1.74 2.29
N VAL A 19 -19.09 -3.02 2.56
CA VAL A 19 -19.63 -3.72 3.74
C VAL A 19 -18.67 -3.83 4.93
N LEU A 20 -17.44 -3.33 4.81
CA LEU A 20 -16.43 -3.38 5.87
C LEU A 20 -16.32 -2.04 6.62
N PRO A 21 -16.03 -2.05 7.93
CA PRO A 21 -15.68 -0.84 8.67
C PRO A 21 -14.50 -0.11 8.03
N GLU A 22 -14.55 1.23 7.96
CA GLU A 22 -13.56 2.05 7.24
C GLU A 22 -12.10 1.74 7.62
N PHE A 23 -11.80 1.58 8.91
CA PHE A 23 -10.46 1.24 9.38
C PHE A 23 -10.06 -0.19 9.00
N LEU A 24 -10.97 -1.16 9.09
CA LEU A 24 -10.65 -2.53 8.67
C LEU A 24 -10.43 -2.63 7.16
N TYR A 25 -11.22 -1.88 6.39
CA TYR A 25 -11.05 -1.71 4.97
C TYR A 25 -9.70 -1.08 4.63
N ALA A 26 -9.33 0.02 5.31
CA ALA A 26 -8.07 0.71 5.11
C ALA A 26 -6.86 -0.16 5.43
N LEU A 27 -6.91 -0.94 6.51
CA LEU A 27 -5.87 -1.91 6.86
C LEU A 27 -5.69 -2.94 5.75
N VAL A 28 -6.78 -3.54 5.27
CA VAL A 28 -6.74 -4.55 4.19
C VAL A 28 -6.22 -3.96 2.89
N PHE A 29 -6.72 -2.78 2.50
CA PHE A 29 -6.29 -2.09 1.29
C PHE A 29 -4.79 -1.73 1.36
N GLY A 30 -4.35 -1.12 2.46
CA GLY A 30 -2.96 -0.74 2.67
C GLY A 30 -2.02 -1.95 2.68
N PHE A 31 -2.43 -3.05 3.29
CA PHE A 31 -1.67 -4.30 3.26
C PHE A 31 -1.54 -4.86 1.83
N LEU A 32 -2.64 -4.92 1.08
CA LEU A 32 -2.62 -5.40 -0.31
C LEU A 32 -1.79 -4.49 -1.22
N ALA A 33 -1.99 -3.17 -1.13
CA ALA A 33 -1.22 -2.19 -1.88
C ALA A 33 0.29 -2.27 -1.55
N GLY A 34 0.63 -2.44 -0.27
CA GLY A 34 1.99 -2.67 0.18
C GLY A 34 2.60 -3.95 -0.37
N LEU A 35 1.83 -5.04 -0.42
CA LEU A 35 2.26 -6.31 -1.04
C LEU A 35 2.50 -6.16 -2.54
N PHE A 36 1.60 -5.49 -3.28
CA PHE A 36 1.79 -5.19 -4.70
C PHE A 36 3.05 -4.35 -4.93
N GLY A 37 3.27 -3.33 -4.10
CA GLY A 37 4.52 -2.55 -4.10
C GLY A 37 5.75 -3.43 -3.87
N ALA A 38 5.72 -4.29 -2.84
CA ALA A 38 6.81 -5.20 -2.53
C ALA A 38 7.10 -6.18 -3.68
N MET A 39 6.08 -6.70 -4.36
CA MET A 39 6.22 -7.54 -5.54
C MET A 39 6.86 -6.76 -6.71
N GLY A 40 6.46 -5.52 -6.95
CA GLY A 40 7.07 -4.65 -7.96
C GLY A 40 8.56 -4.43 -7.71
N TRP A 41 8.93 -4.10 -6.46
CA TRP A 41 10.34 -3.96 -6.07
C TRP A 41 11.11 -5.29 -6.17
N LYS A 42 10.50 -6.40 -5.77
CA LYS A 42 11.10 -7.73 -5.90
C LYS A 42 11.39 -8.05 -7.36
N LEU A 43 10.43 -7.81 -8.27
CA LEU A 43 10.60 -8.01 -9.70
C LEU A 43 11.72 -7.12 -10.25
N MET A 44 11.74 -5.84 -9.88
CA MET A 44 12.79 -4.91 -10.31
C MET A 44 14.18 -5.37 -9.87
N PHE A 45 14.32 -5.83 -8.63
CA PHE A 45 15.59 -6.38 -8.13
C PHE A 45 15.99 -7.71 -8.76
N THR A 46 15.04 -8.46 -9.33
CA THR A 46 15.34 -9.69 -10.07
C THR A 46 15.78 -9.40 -11.51
N ILE A 47 15.24 -8.36 -12.15
CA ILE A 47 15.58 -7.98 -13.52
C ILE A 47 16.89 -7.18 -13.59
N HIS A 48 17.21 -6.41 -12.53
CA HIS A 48 18.37 -5.53 -12.55
C HIS A 48 19.69 -6.27 -12.28
N ASP A 49 20.69 -6.08 -13.15
CA ASP A 49 21.98 -6.79 -13.11
C ASP A 49 22.83 -6.51 -11.85
N ASN A 50 22.60 -5.38 -11.16
CA ASN A 50 23.32 -5.01 -9.94
C ASN A 50 22.35 -4.59 -8.83
N PRO A 51 21.62 -5.54 -8.22
CA PRO A 51 20.63 -5.20 -7.21
C PRO A 51 21.31 -4.62 -5.96
N PRO A 52 20.64 -3.69 -5.24
CA PRO A 52 21.19 -3.11 -4.03
C PRO A 52 21.55 -4.18 -2.98
N LYS A 53 22.72 -4.04 -2.35
CA LYS A 53 23.18 -4.91 -1.24
C LYS A 53 22.55 -4.54 0.10
N LEU A 54 21.24 -4.34 0.11
CA LEU A 54 20.45 -3.95 1.27
C LEU A 54 19.78 -5.18 1.89
N PRO A 55 19.52 -5.20 3.21
CA PRO A 55 18.68 -6.22 3.80
C PRO A 55 17.25 -6.09 3.25
N LYS A 56 16.87 -7.01 2.36
CA LYS A 56 15.59 -6.95 1.62
C LYS A 56 14.38 -7.10 2.54
N PHE A 57 14.50 -7.90 3.60
CA PHE A 57 13.41 -8.14 4.55
C PHE A 57 12.90 -6.86 5.26
N PRO A 58 13.74 -6.09 6.00
CA PRO A 58 13.27 -4.85 6.64
C PRO A 58 12.78 -3.81 5.63
N PHE A 59 13.35 -3.78 4.41
CA PHE A 59 12.86 -2.92 3.34
C PHE A 59 11.40 -3.26 2.96
N TYR A 60 11.06 -4.53 2.74
CA TYR A 60 9.69 -4.92 2.43
C TYR A 60 8.73 -4.68 3.60
N VAL A 61 9.18 -4.91 4.84
CA VAL A 61 8.36 -4.65 6.04
C VAL A 61 8.03 -3.15 6.17
N GLN A 62 9.02 -2.28 6.01
CA GLN A 62 8.81 -0.83 6.03
C GLN A 62 7.91 -0.38 4.87
N LEU A 63 8.08 -0.96 3.69
CA LEU A 63 7.25 -0.65 2.53
C LEU A 63 5.78 -1.00 2.78
N VAL A 64 5.48 -2.22 3.26
CA VAL A 64 4.11 -2.63 3.59
C VAL A 64 3.55 -1.79 4.75
N GLY A 65 4.34 -1.57 5.79
CA GLY A 65 3.95 -0.76 6.94
C GLY A 65 3.59 0.67 6.55
N ALA A 66 4.36 1.29 5.66
CA ALA A 66 4.07 2.63 5.15
C ALA A 66 2.72 2.70 4.42
N HIS A 67 2.39 1.68 3.61
CA HIS A 67 1.10 1.64 2.90
C HIS A 67 -0.10 1.47 3.84
N ILE A 68 0.05 0.70 4.92
CA ILE A 68 -0.97 0.57 5.98
C ILE A 68 -1.17 1.91 6.70
N VAL A 69 -0.08 2.57 7.14
CA VAL A 69 -0.19 3.87 7.82
C VAL A 69 -0.84 4.91 6.89
N PHE A 70 -0.52 4.88 5.60
CA PHE A 70 -1.12 5.79 4.63
C PHE A 70 -2.61 5.55 4.44
N SER A 71 -3.04 4.31 4.27
CA SER A 71 -4.47 4.00 4.10
C SER A 71 -5.28 4.32 5.36
N GLU A 72 -4.75 4.01 6.55
CA GLU A 72 -5.37 4.36 7.83
C GLU A 72 -5.52 5.87 7.99
N THR A 73 -4.49 6.64 7.61
CA THR A 73 -4.55 8.11 7.66
C THR A 73 -5.62 8.66 6.72
N VAL A 74 -5.75 8.09 5.52
CA VAL A 74 -6.81 8.45 4.57
C VAL A 74 -8.19 8.13 5.15
N ALA A 75 -8.38 6.95 5.75
CA ALA A 75 -9.64 6.58 6.37
C ALA A 75 -10.02 7.50 7.53
N ALA A 76 -9.05 7.85 8.39
CA ALA A 76 -9.26 8.81 9.46
C ALA A 76 -9.65 10.19 8.93
N MET A 77 -8.96 10.68 7.88
CA MET A 77 -9.31 11.96 7.24
C MET A 77 -10.73 11.95 6.67
N LEU A 78 -11.15 10.87 6.02
CA LEU A 78 -12.50 10.73 5.46
C LEU A 78 -13.61 10.69 6.51
N GLN A 79 -13.29 10.44 7.79
CA GLN A 79 -14.26 10.51 8.89
C GLN A 79 -14.35 11.88 9.56
N ILE A 80 -13.34 12.74 9.35
CA ILE A 80 -13.29 14.09 9.95
C ILE A 80 -13.98 15.12 9.04
N VAL A 81 -14.03 14.86 7.73
CA VAL A 81 -14.67 15.69 6.71
C VAL A 81 -16.13 15.28 6.51
#